data_AF-A0A6A4RCC4-F1
#
_entry.id   AF-A0A6A4RCC4-F1
#
_cell.length_a   1.000
_cell.length_b   1.000
_cell.length_c   1.000
_cell.angle_alpha   90.00
_cell.angle_beta   90.00
_cell.angle_gamma   90.00
#
_symmetry.space_group_name_H-M   'P 1'
#
loop_
_entity.id
_entity.type
_entity.pdbx_description
1 polymer ?
#
loop_
_entity_poly.entity_id
_entity_poly.type
_entity_poly.pdbx_seq_one_letter_code
_entity_poly.pdbx_strand_id
1 'polypeptide(L)' 'MSMQDQRCGQCARLLFKMEPAALSGALAIKCPRCKAHNLLRPQQSPSSKRQERNGKDPQCGSSYPRTT' A
#
# COMPACT_ATOMS: atom_id res chain seq x y z
N MET A 1 -1.76 -3.37 -25.33
CA MET A 1 -1.90 -3.22 -23.88
C MET A 1 -0.91 -4.17 -23.22
N SER A 2 -0.21 -3.76 -22.16
CA SER A 2 0.88 -4.54 -21.58
C SER A 2 0.50 -5.09 -20.20
N MET A 3 0.49 -6.42 -20.07
CA MET A 3 0.22 -7.13 -18.83
C MET A 3 1.29 -6.85 -17.76
N GLN A 4 0.87 -6.64 -16.52
CA GLN A 4 1.74 -6.46 -15.35
C GLN A 4 1.87 -7.76 -14.55
N ASP A 5 3.10 -8.11 -14.17
CA ASP A 5 3.39 -9.26 -13.32
C ASP A 5 2.98 -8.98 -11.87
N GLN A 6 2.11 -9.83 -11.30
CA GLN A 6 1.82 -9.84 -9.88
C GLN A 6 2.65 -10.91 -9.19
N ARG A 7 3.47 -10.51 -8.22
CA ARG A 7 4.43 -11.39 -7.53
C ARG A 7 4.09 -11.52 -6.06
N CYS A 8 4.46 -12.66 -5.48
CA CYS A 8 4.30 -12.89 -4.06
C CYS A 8 5.20 -11.94 -3.26
N GLY A 9 4.63 -11.26 -2.25
CA GLY A 9 5.36 -10.34 -1.38
C GLY A 9 6.37 -11.03 -0.43
N GLN A 10 6.39 -12.36 -0.37
CA GLN A 10 7.30 -13.13 0.50
C GLN A 10 8.43 -13.83 -0.28
N CYS A 11 8.15 -14.43 -1.44
CA CYS A 11 9.14 -15.22 -2.18
C CYS A 11 9.35 -14.76 -3.64
N ALA A 12 8.76 -13.63 -4.04
CA ALA A 12 8.84 -13.04 -5.39
C ALA A 12 8.39 -13.95 -6.55
N ARG A 13 7.85 -15.14 -6.26
CA ARG A 13 7.27 -16.04 -7.25
C ARG A 13 6.12 -15.33 -7.97
N LEU A 14 6.12 -15.38 -9.29
CA LEU A 14 5.00 -14.92 -10.12
C LEU A 14 3.72 -15.66 -9.71
N LEU A 15 2.68 -14.89 -9.39
CA LEU A 15 1.35 -15.40 -9.05
C LEU A 15 0.49 -15.47 -10.31
N PHE A 16 0.36 -14.35 -11.02
CA PHE A 16 -0.36 -14.22 -12.29
C PHE A 16 0.03 -12.89 -12.97
N LYS A 17 -0.51 -12.62 -14.16
CA LYS A 17 -0.40 -11.32 -14.83
C LYS A 17 -1.78 -10.69 -15.03
N MET A 18 -1.85 -9.37 -14.99
CA MET A 18 -3.12 -8.65 -15.17
C MET A 18 -2.92 -7.32 -15.92
N GLU A 19 -3.96 -6.88 -16.64
CA GLU A 19 -4.02 -5.53 -17.19
C GLU A 19 -4.13 -4.47 -16.07
N PRO A 20 -3.68 -3.22 -16.32
CA PRO A 20 -3.96 -2.12 -15.42
C PRO A 20 -5.46 -1.99 -15.16
N ALA A 21 -5.84 -1.72 -13.91
CA ALA A 21 -7.23 -1.57 -13.48
C ALA A 21 -8.14 -2.81 -13.69
N ALA A 22 -7.59 -4.01 -13.94
CA ALA A 22 -8.39 -5.23 -14.05
C ALA A 22 -8.98 -5.73 -12.70
N LEU A 23 -8.53 -5.20 -11.56
CA LEU A 23 -9.08 -5.49 -10.24
C LEU A 23 -10.10 -4.42 -9.84
N SER A 24 -11.37 -4.81 -9.76
CA SER A 24 -12.47 -3.98 -9.22
C SER A 24 -12.64 -4.09 -7.70
N GLY A 25 -12.05 -5.13 -7.09
CA GLY A 25 -12.15 -5.42 -5.66
C GLY A 25 -10.88 -6.03 -5.09
N ALA A 26 -10.93 -6.44 -3.81
CA ALA A 26 -9.82 -7.13 -3.17
C ALA A 26 -9.72 -8.58 -3.67
N LEU A 27 -8.50 -9.05 -3.90
CA LEU A 27 -8.20 -10.44 -4.28
C LEU A 27 -7.27 -11.06 -3.24
N ALA A 28 -7.69 -12.18 -2.65
CA ALA A 28 -6.85 -12.99 -1.78
C ALA A 28 -6.38 -14.25 -2.53
N ILE A 29 -5.07 -14.43 -2.65
CA ILE A 29 -4.47 -15.58 -3.35
C ILE A 29 -3.35 -16.22 -2.51
N LYS A 30 -3.34 -17.55 -2.46
CA LYS A 30 -2.24 -18.32 -1.84
C LYS A 30 -1.09 -18.48 -2.82
N CYS A 31 0.14 -18.27 -2.35
CA CYS A 31 1.32 -18.56 -3.15
C CYS A 31 1.56 -20.08 -3.23
N PRO A 32 1.69 -20.66 -4.44
CA PRO A 32 1.93 -22.10 -4.58
C PRO A 32 3.32 -22.53 -4.11
N ARG A 33 4.27 -21.59 -3.95
CA ARG A 33 5.64 -21.88 -3.49
C ARG A 33 5.75 -21.81 -1.97
N CYS A 34 5.46 -20.65 -1.37
CA CYS A 34 5.69 -20.42 0.06
C CYS A 34 4.41 -20.47 0.92
N LYS A 35 3.24 -20.71 0.33
CA LYS A 35 1.93 -20.80 1.01
C LYS A 35 1.45 -19.50 1.68
N ALA A 36 2.17 -18.39 1.53
CA ALA A 36 1.74 -17.09 2.01
C ALA A 36 0.43 -16.64 1.33
N HIS A 37 -0.45 -16.00 2.11
CA HIS A 37 -1.62 -15.32 1.57
C HIS A 37 -1.24 -13.91 1.13
N ASN A 38 -1.53 -13.58 -0.12
CA ASN A 38 -1.31 -12.25 -0.69
C ASN A 38 -2.67 -11.60 -0.87
N LEU A 39 -2.87 -10.44 -0.22
CA LEU A 39 -4.07 -9.61 -0.38
C LEU A 39 -3.73 -8.47 -1.33
N LEU A 40 -4.21 -8.56 -2.57
CA LEU A 40 -4.04 -7.53 -3.59
C LEU A 40 -5.24 -6.59 -3.56
N ARG A 41 -4.97 -5.28 -3.61
CA ARG A 41 -6.00 -4.23 -3.65
C ARG A 41 -5.92 -3.47 -4.97
N PRO A 42 -7.05 -2.95 -5.48
CA PRO A 42 -7.04 -2.08 -6.65
C PRO A 42 -6.09 -0.88 -6.44
N GLN A 43 -5.33 -0.53 -7.48
CA GLN A 43 -4.45 0.65 -7.49
C GLN A 43 -5.24 1.96 -7.34
N GLN A 44 -6.48 1.98 -7.84
CA GLN A 44 -7.43 3.07 -7.63
C GLN A 44 -8.06 2.91 -6.25
N SER A 45 -7.28 3.08 -5.18
CA SER A 45 -7.89 3.35 -3.88
C SER A 45 -8.67 4.66 -4.00
N PRO A 46 -9.95 4.75 -3.57
CA PRO A 46 -10.65 6.02 -3.53
C PRO A 46 -9.77 6.99 -2.74
N SER A 47 -9.40 8.10 -3.37
CA SER A 47 -8.49 9.09 -2.82
C SER A 47 -8.90 9.37 -1.38
N SER A 48 -8.11 8.89 -0.41
CA SER A 48 -8.21 9.38 0.95
C SER A 48 -7.72 10.81 0.84
N LYS A 49 -8.64 11.75 0.58
CA LYS A 49 -8.36 13.18 0.56
C LYS A 49 -7.79 13.48 1.93
N ARG A 50 -6.45 13.50 2.02
CA ARG A 50 -5.74 13.82 3.26
C ARG A 50 -6.24 15.21 3.60
N GLN A 51 -7.04 15.33 4.66
CA GLN A 51 -7.45 16.65 5.11
C GLN A 51 -6.16 17.44 5.36
N GLU A 52 -6.02 18.53 4.62
CA GLU A 52 -4.94 19.47 4.82
C GLU A 52 -5.00 19.89 6.28
N ARG A 53 -3.87 19.76 6.99
CA ARG A 53 -3.79 20.20 8.37
C ARG A 53 -3.93 21.72 8.31
N ASN A 54 -5.13 22.24 8.58
CA ASN A 54 -5.33 23.65 8.84
C ASN A 54 -4.33 24.01 9.93
N GLY A 55 -3.28 24.77 9.59
CA GLY A 55 -2.05 24.95 10.38
C GLY A 55 -2.22 25.71 11.70
N LYS A 56 -3.33 25.47 12.39
CA LYS A 56 -3.72 26.02 13.69
C LYS A 56 -3.71 24.89 14.71
N ASP A 57 -2.53 24.33 14.94
CA ASP A 57 -2.23 23.67 16.21
C ASP A 57 -0.99 24.36 16.81
N PRO A 58 -1.07 24.81 18.08
CA PRO A 58 0.00 25.56 18.71
C PRO A 58 1.19 24.64 18.95
N GLN A 59 2.35 25.08 18.48
CA GLN A 59 3.66 24.83 19.08
C GLN A 59 3.89 23.40 19.60
N CYS A 60 4.35 22.51 18.71
CA CYS A 60 5.14 21.35 19.14
C CYS A 60 6.52 21.86 19.62
N GLY A 61 6.55 22.42 20.82
CA GLY A 61 7.77 22.79 21.53
C GLY A 61 8.25 21.59 22.33
N SER A 62 9.43 21.08 21.99
CA SER A 62 10.18 20.13 22.82
C SER A 62 10.26 20.66 24.26
N SER A 63 9.80 19.88 25.23
CA SER A 63 9.78 20.23 26.67
C SER A 63 11.16 20.18 27.33
N TYR A 64 12.21 19.85 26.60
CA TYR A 64 13.55 19.73 27.16
C TYR A 64 14.26 21.09 27.13
N PRO A 65 14.68 21.64 28.28
CA PRO A 65 15.53 22.82 28.28
C PRO A 65 16.87 22.48 27.63
N ARG A 66 17.35 23.37 26.76
CA ARG A 66 18.68 23.26 26.15
C ARG A 66 19.71 23.69 27.20
N THR A 67 20.48 22.75 27.71
CA THR A 67 21.62 23.02 28.60
C THR A 67 22.71 23.76 27.82
N THR A 68 23.06 24.97 28.26
CA THR A 68 24.23 25.74 27.81
C THR A 68 25.47 25.33 28.56
#